data_AF-A0A7Z9Y9C6-F1
#
_entry.id   AF-A0A7Z9Y9C6-F1
#
_cell.length_a   1.000
_cell.length_b   1.000
_cell.length_c   1.000
_cell.angle_alpha   90.00
_cell.angle_beta   90.00
_cell.angle_gamma   90.00
#
_symmetry.space_group_name_H-M   'P 1'
#
loop_
_entity.id
_entity.type
_entity.pdbx_description
1 polymer ?
#
loop_
_entity_poly.entity_id
_entity_poly.type
_entity_poly.pdbx_seq_one_letter_code
_entity_poly.pdbx_strand_id
1 'polypeptide(L)'
;MKEKIGDVLILSAVLLSVLIVTHPAYPCFNPTDLFAAEVVLNRSGISCDLAPIRRARNVFSGDDVLVYRSHFDDRVAVILREIDDRPIIPLKGLSVRIQIPTRRENGKLVEAVDVKRKEFDFKSAMRIEIEWLRAKGVIRGVTDEDIKGISEAVKAGNAGWNSRVVFDDGRWQPYYETKNPLLLRAKGDGCGGFALERMPEGMIALNVSDLSPRDKLATTWGRCKDRQR
;
A
#
# COMPACT_ATOMS: atom_id res chain seq x y z
N MET A 1 -23.40 20.10 58.85
CA MET A 1 -22.87 20.81 57.65
C MET A 1 -21.59 20.21 57.06
N LYS A 2 -20.86 19.33 57.77
CA LYS A 2 -19.63 18.69 57.25
C LYS A 2 -19.87 17.51 56.29
N GLU A 3 -21.01 16.83 56.39
CA GLU A 3 -21.25 15.62 55.58
C GLU A 3 -21.58 15.87 54.11
N LYS A 4 -22.27 16.98 53.77
CA LYS A 4 -22.60 17.30 52.36
C LYS A 4 -21.40 17.77 51.51
N ILE A 5 -20.28 18.12 52.13
CA ILE A 5 -19.11 18.68 51.44
C ILE A 5 -18.20 17.55 50.92
N GLY A 6 -18.15 16.40 51.62
CA GLY A 6 -17.38 15.23 51.19
C GLY A 6 -17.91 14.61 49.90
N ASP A 7 -19.22 14.47 49.79
CA ASP A 7 -19.86 13.86 48.60
C ASP A 7 -19.69 14.72 47.34
N VAL A 8 -19.73 16.05 47.47
CA VAL A 8 -19.53 16.98 46.35
C VAL A 8 -18.08 16.98 45.86
N LEU A 9 -17.11 16.77 46.76
CA LEU A 9 -15.68 16.67 46.42
C LEU A 9 -15.34 15.33 45.75
N ILE A 10 -16.01 14.24 46.13
CA ILE A 10 -15.82 12.93 45.50
C ILE A 10 -16.45 12.91 44.09
N LEU A 11 -17.64 13.51 43.92
CA LEU A 11 -18.27 13.65 42.59
C LEU A 11 -17.45 14.52 41.63
N SER A 12 -16.80 15.58 42.12
CA SER A 12 -15.95 16.43 41.27
C SER A 12 -14.65 15.75 40.86
N ALA A 13 -14.03 14.96 41.74
CA ALA A 13 -12.82 14.18 41.43
C ALA A 13 -13.09 13.01 40.46
N VAL A 14 -14.29 12.41 40.52
CA VAL A 14 -14.71 11.36 39.58
C VAL A 14 -15.09 11.95 38.20
N LEU A 15 -15.69 13.15 38.15
CA LEU A 15 -15.90 13.85 36.86
C LEU A 15 -14.59 14.33 36.23
N LEU A 16 -13.61 14.75 37.05
CA LEU A 16 -12.31 15.25 36.55
C LEU A 16 -11.38 14.13 36.07
N SER A 17 -11.53 12.91 36.58
CA SER A 17 -10.77 11.73 36.11
C SER A 17 -11.31 11.14 34.79
N VAL A 18 -12.49 11.57 34.34
CA VAL A 18 -13.06 11.25 33.01
C VAL A 18 -12.54 12.19 31.91
N LEU A 19 -11.67 13.16 32.22
CA LEU A 19 -10.72 13.73 31.25
C LEU A 19 -9.61 12.70 30.96
N ILE A 20 -10.03 11.55 30.44
CA ILE A 20 -9.14 10.55 29.86
C ILE A 20 -8.32 11.29 28.81
N VAL A 21 -7.01 11.25 28.98
CA VAL A 21 -6.00 11.74 28.03
C VAL A 21 -6.28 11.07 26.67
N THR A 22 -7.10 11.73 25.85
CA THR A 22 -7.31 11.38 24.46
C THR A 22 -6.01 11.72 23.76
N HIS A 23 -5.12 10.74 23.68
CA HIS A 23 -3.90 10.91 22.91
C HIS A 23 -4.33 11.26 21.48
N PRO A 24 -3.89 12.40 20.93
CA PRO A 24 -4.29 12.80 19.59
C PRO A 24 -3.83 11.73 18.61
N ALA A 25 -4.80 10.98 18.08
CA ALA A 25 -4.57 10.05 17.00
C ALA A 25 -4.77 10.84 15.70
N TYR A 26 -3.69 11.02 14.94
CA TYR A 26 -3.74 11.73 13.68
C TYR A 26 -4.14 10.78 12.55
N PRO A 27 -4.72 11.28 11.45
CA PRO A 27 -4.86 10.50 10.22
C PRO A 27 -3.54 9.81 9.89
N CYS A 28 -3.62 8.51 9.59
CA CYS A 28 -2.44 7.76 9.22
C CYS A 28 -1.94 8.28 7.88
N PHE A 29 -0.82 9.01 7.93
CA PHE A 29 -0.21 9.70 6.81
C PHE A 29 1.30 9.57 6.89
N ASN A 30 1.95 9.15 5.80
CA ASN A 30 3.39 9.27 5.65
C ASN A 30 3.71 10.37 4.63
N PRO A 31 4.61 11.33 4.91
CA PRO A 31 4.99 12.36 3.94
C PRO A 31 5.45 11.82 2.57
N THR A 32 6.01 10.60 2.52
CA THR A 32 6.42 9.93 1.28
C THR A 32 5.25 9.51 0.40
N ASP A 33 4.03 9.40 0.95
CA ASP A 33 2.81 9.08 0.19
C ASP A 33 2.53 10.15 -0.88
N LEU A 34 2.93 11.39 -0.64
CA LEU A 34 2.82 12.47 -1.62
C LEU A 34 3.59 12.16 -2.91
N PHE A 35 4.65 11.35 -2.85
CA PHE A 35 5.53 10.98 -3.96
C PHE A 35 5.21 9.58 -4.52
N ALA A 36 4.02 9.06 -4.20
CA ALA A 36 3.62 7.71 -4.57
C ALA A 36 2.19 7.66 -5.11
N ALA A 37 1.89 6.55 -5.77
CA ALA A 37 0.55 6.09 -6.09
C ALA A 37 0.45 4.60 -5.76
N GLU A 38 -0.65 4.19 -5.15
CA GLU A 38 -0.87 2.84 -4.63
C GLU A 38 -2.27 2.37 -5.00
N VAL A 39 -2.37 1.11 -5.44
CA VAL A 39 -3.64 0.40 -5.63
C VAL A 39 -3.59 -0.90 -4.85
N VAL A 40 -4.70 -1.29 -4.24
CA VAL A 40 -4.87 -2.64 -3.70
C VAL A 40 -5.78 -3.42 -4.63
N LEU A 41 -5.25 -4.48 -5.24
CA LEU A 41 -6.00 -5.36 -6.12
C LEU A 41 -6.93 -6.26 -5.31
N ASN A 42 -8.09 -5.70 -4.90
CA ASN A 42 -9.04 -6.33 -3.97
C ASN A 42 -10.35 -6.81 -4.64
N ARG A 43 -10.54 -6.59 -5.95
CA ARG A 43 -11.72 -7.07 -6.65
C ARG A 43 -11.80 -8.60 -6.59
N SER A 44 -13.01 -9.12 -6.32
CA SER A 44 -13.26 -10.56 -6.32
C SER A 44 -12.86 -11.20 -7.66
N GLY A 45 -12.22 -12.37 -7.61
CA GLY A 45 -11.69 -13.08 -8.78
C GLY A 45 -10.24 -12.73 -9.14
N ILE A 46 -9.66 -11.68 -8.55
CA ILE A 46 -8.22 -11.42 -8.65
C ILE A 46 -7.48 -12.32 -7.67
N SER A 47 -6.37 -12.92 -8.13
CA SER A 47 -5.44 -13.69 -7.30
C SER A 47 -3.99 -13.35 -7.65
N CYS A 48 -3.06 -13.65 -6.76
CA CYS A 48 -1.64 -13.42 -6.99
C CYS A 48 -0.76 -14.56 -6.46
N ASP A 49 0.44 -14.68 -7.02
CA ASP A 49 1.52 -15.55 -6.57
C ASP A 49 2.83 -14.75 -6.66
N LEU A 50 3.33 -14.30 -5.49
CA LEU A 50 4.55 -13.51 -5.40
C LEU A 50 5.83 -14.35 -5.38
N ALA A 51 5.74 -15.68 -5.36
CA ALA A 51 6.89 -16.56 -5.24
C ALA A 51 7.93 -16.36 -6.38
N PRO A 52 7.52 -16.14 -7.66
CA PRO A 52 8.46 -15.80 -8.72
C PRO A 52 9.21 -14.48 -8.50
N ILE A 53 8.56 -13.48 -7.89
CA ILE A 53 9.19 -12.19 -7.58
C ILE A 53 10.16 -12.34 -6.40
N ARG A 54 9.79 -13.10 -5.36
CA ARG A 54 10.64 -13.37 -4.19
C ARG A 54 11.98 -14.03 -4.55
N ARG A 55 11.99 -14.90 -5.57
CA ARG A 55 13.18 -15.63 -6.05
C ARG A 55 13.93 -14.93 -7.17
N ALA A 56 13.42 -13.82 -7.68
CA ALA A 56 14.04 -13.07 -8.76
C ALA A 56 15.33 -12.38 -8.30
N ARG A 57 16.22 -12.11 -9.26
CA ARG A 57 17.38 -11.26 -9.00
C ARG A 57 16.97 -9.79 -9.09
N ASN A 58 17.73 -8.93 -8.42
CA ASN A 58 17.50 -7.49 -8.33
C ASN A 58 16.13 -7.13 -7.72
N VAL A 59 15.76 -7.86 -6.67
CA VAL A 59 14.59 -7.60 -5.84
C VAL A 59 15.05 -7.52 -4.40
N PHE A 60 14.61 -6.49 -3.69
CA PHE A 60 14.70 -6.47 -2.24
C PHE A 60 13.51 -7.27 -1.69
N SER A 61 13.80 -8.31 -0.91
CA SER A 61 12.79 -9.20 -0.32
C SER A 61 12.84 -9.11 1.20
N GLY A 62 11.89 -8.39 1.78
CA GLY A 62 11.61 -8.42 3.21
C GLY A 62 10.44 -9.34 3.54
N ASP A 63 10.14 -9.52 4.83
CA ASP A 63 9.09 -10.43 5.30
C ASP A 63 7.72 -10.14 4.64
N ASP A 64 7.33 -8.87 4.58
CA ASP A 64 6.01 -8.43 4.10
C ASP A 64 6.08 -7.50 2.87
N VAL A 65 7.26 -7.34 2.28
CA VAL A 65 7.50 -6.35 1.23
C VAL A 65 8.48 -6.84 0.19
N LEU A 66 8.13 -6.65 -1.07
CA LEU A 66 9.04 -6.84 -2.21
C LEU A 66 9.23 -5.50 -2.89
N VAL A 67 10.47 -5.18 -3.25
CA VAL A 67 10.78 -3.94 -3.98
C VAL A 67 11.64 -4.24 -5.19
N TYR A 68 11.25 -3.67 -6.32
CA TYR A 68 12.03 -3.71 -7.55
C TYR A 68 11.96 -2.36 -8.29
N ARG A 69 12.79 -2.18 -9.33
CA ARG A 69 12.80 -0.98 -10.16
C ARG A 69 11.68 -1.00 -11.20
N SER A 70 10.98 0.11 -11.38
CA SER A 70 9.89 0.21 -12.35
C SER A 70 10.38 0.00 -13.78
N HIS A 71 9.56 -0.70 -14.56
CA HIS A 71 9.70 -0.87 -16.00
C HIS A 71 9.36 0.40 -16.80
N PHE A 72 8.75 1.41 -16.15
CA PHE A 72 8.47 2.71 -16.76
C PHE A 72 9.64 3.68 -16.61
N ASP A 73 10.22 3.78 -15.41
CA ASP A 73 11.42 4.55 -15.11
C ASP A 73 12.21 3.81 -14.02
N ASP A 74 13.41 3.33 -14.36
CA ASP A 74 14.21 2.47 -13.49
C ASP A 74 14.69 3.16 -12.20
N ARG A 75 14.56 4.49 -12.11
CA ARG A 75 14.86 5.28 -10.90
C ARG A 75 13.72 5.25 -9.89
N VAL A 76 12.55 4.71 -10.27
CA VAL A 76 11.34 4.66 -9.44
C VAL A 76 11.13 3.27 -8.87
N ALA A 77 10.68 3.21 -7.61
CA ALA A 77 10.43 1.96 -6.91
C ALA A 77 9.03 1.43 -7.24
N VAL A 78 8.93 0.12 -7.44
CA VAL A 78 7.68 -0.64 -7.34
C VAL A 78 7.74 -1.48 -6.07
N ILE A 79 6.74 -1.34 -5.24
CA ILE A 79 6.66 -1.94 -3.91
C ILE A 79 5.40 -2.80 -3.88
N LEU A 80 5.59 -4.10 -3.66
CA LEU A 80 4.51 -5.07 -3.52
C LEU A 80 4.35 -5.44 -2.05
N ARG A 81 3.10 -5.43 -1.57
CA ARG A 81 2.74 -5.90 -0.22
C ARG A 81 1.44 -6.67 -0.25
N GLU A 82 1.40 -7.80 0.42
CA GLU A 82 0.11 -8.44 0.70
C GLU A 82 -0.60 -7.68 1.81
N ILE A 83 -1.84 -7.31 1.54
CA ILE A 83 -2.74 -6.74 2.55
C ILE A 83 -3.65 -7.88 3.00
N ASP A 84 -3.47 -8.30 4.25
CA ASP A 84 -4.35 -9.22 4.92
C ASP A 84 -5.48 -8.46 5.64
N ASP A 85 -6.66 -9.07 5.64
CA ASP A 85 -7.87 -8.57 6.28
C ASP A 85 -7.59 -8.15 7.74
N ARG A 86 -7.60 -6.84 8.01
CA ARG A 86 -7.35 -6.29 9.34
C ARG A 86 -8.67 -5.89 10.00
N PRO A 87 -8.78 -5.99 11.34
CA PRO A 87 -10.02 -5.65 12.06
C PRO A 87 -10.54 -4.23 11.81
N ILE A 88 -9.67 -3.29 11.46
CA ILE A 88 -9.99 -1.85 11.34
C ILE A 88 -10.38 -1.48 9.91
N ILE A 89 -9.75 -2.09 8.90
CA ILE A 89 -10.09 -1.89 7.49
C ILE A 89 -10.14 -3.27 6.86
N PRO A 90 -11.35 -3.82 6.62
CA PRO A 90 -11.52 -5.14 6.06
C PRO A 90 -11.21 -5.10 4.56
N LEU A 91 -9.91 -5.04 4.26
CA LEU A 91 -9.39 -4.97 2.90
C LEU A 91 -8.36 -6.08 2.75
N LYS A 92 -8.54 -6.89 1.71
CA LYS A 92 -7.62 -7.96 1.35
C LYS A 92 -7.22 -7.83 -0.12
N GLY A 93 -5.94 -8.02 -0.41
CA GLY A 93 -5.45 -8.02 -1.78
C GLY A 93 -3.96 -7.70 -1.88
N LEU A 94 -3.48 -7.61 -3.12
CA LEU A 94 -2.11 -7.21 -3.39
C LEU A 94 -2.03 -5.68 -3.51
N SER A 95 -1.29 -5.03 -2.63
CA SER A 95 -0.89 -3.64 -2.81
C SER A 95 0.23 -3.56 -3.84
N VAL A 96 0.02 -2.75 -4.88
CA VAL A 96 1.02 -2.34 -5.87
C VAL A 96 1.22 -0.84 -5.69
N ARG A 97 2.40 -0.44 -5.22
CA ARG A 97 2.76 0.95 -4.97
C ARG A 97 3.93 1.37 -5.84
N ILE A 98 3.76 2.45 -6.58
CA ILE A 98 4.83 3.12 -7.32
C ILE A 98 5.24 4.32 -6.51
N GLN A 99 6.54 4.45 -6.23
CA GLN A 99 7.05 5.53 -5.40
C GLN A 99 8.36 6.08 -5.94
N ILE A 100 8.38 7.40 -6.14
CA ILE A 100 9.62 8.13 -6.40
C ILE A 100 10.45 8.11 -5.10
N PRO A 101 11.71 7.68 -5.14
CA PRO A 101 12.55 7.71 -3.96
C PRO A 101 12.71 9.14 -3.43
N THR A 102 12.71 9.27 -2.10
CA THR A 102 12.76 10.58 -1.43
C THR A 102 13.89 10.62 -0.41
N ARG A 103 14.39 11.82 -0.15
CA ARG A 103 15.38 12.09 0.90
C ARG A 103 14.96 13.32 1.71
N ARG A 104 15.51 13.45 2.91
CA ARG A 104 15.33 14.67 3.72
C ARG A 104 16.44 15.67 3.38
N GLU A 105 16.03 16.88 3.05
CA GLU A 105 16.92 18.01 2.78
C GLU A 105 16.37 19.23 3.52
N ASN A 106 17.15 19.82 4.42
CA ASN A 106 16.74 20.96 5.26
C ASN A 106 15.38 20.77 5.96
N GLY A 107 15.16 19.57 6.50
CA GLY A 107 13.90 19.20 7.19
C GLY A 107 12.70 18.94 6.27
N LYS A 108 12.84 19.16 4.95
CA LYS A 108 11.79 18.89 3.95
C LYS A 108 12.06 17.58 3.23
N LEU A 109 10.98 16.93 2.80
CA LEU A 109 11.08 15.76 1.93
C LEU A 109 11.15 16.21 0.47
N VAL A 110 12.17 15.74 -0.25
CA VAL A 110 12.40 16.07 -1.65
C VAL A 110 12.71 14.79 -2.44
N GLU A 111 12.63 14.85 -3.77
CA GLU A 111 13.00 13.73 -4.63
C GLU A 111 14.49 13.40 -4.49
N ALA A 112 14.81 12.12 -4.28
CA ALA A 112 16.18 11.64 -4.13
C ALA A 112 16.88 11.41 -5.48
N VAL A 113 16.10 11.33 -6.54
CA VAL A 113 16.53 11.06 -7.92
C VAL A 113 16.03 12.17 -8.84
N ASP A 114 16.57 12.26 -10.06
CA ASP A 114 16.16 13.26 -11.05
C ASP A 114 14.83 12.92 -11.74
N VAL A 115 13.78 12.71 -10.94
CA VAL A 115 12.41 12.48 -11.36
C VAL A 115 11.55 13.48 -10.61
N LYS A 116 10.91 14.42 -11.31
CA LYS A 116 10.05 15.43 -10.66
C LYS A 116 8.67 14.85 -10.42
N ARG A 117 8.20 14.90 -9.17
CA ARG A 117 6.89 14.36 -8.80
C ARG A 117 5.74 14.90 -9.65
N LYS A 118 5.77 16.20 -9.95
CA LYS A 118 4.69 16.89 -10.69
C LYS A 118 4.62 16.49 -12.17
N GLU A 119 5.70 15.93 -12.71
CA GLU A 119 5.84 15.58 -14.12
C GLU A 119 5.78 14.07 -14.34
N PHE A 120 5.98 13.27 -13.29
CA PHE A 120 5.94 11.83 -13.38
C PHE A 120 4.54 11.30 -13.68
N ASP A 121 4.41 10.52 -14.76
CA ASP A 121 3.15 9.90 -15.17
C ASP A 121 2.87 8.62 -14.39
N PHE A 122 2.31 8.78 -13.19
CA PHE A 122 1.88 7.66 -12.35
C PHE A 122 0.84 6.76 -13.01
N LYS A 123 0.04 7.27 -13.97
CA LYS A 123 -1.00 6.50 -14.63
C LYS A 123 -0.39 5.48 -15.58
N SER A 124 0.52 5.94 -16.45
CA SER A 124 1.26 5.08 -17.36
C SER A 124 2.15 4.10 -16.61
N ALA A 125 2.85 4.57 -15.57
CA ALA A 125 3.67 3.70 -14.74
C ALA A 125 2.85 2.57 -14.10
N MET A 126 1.71 2.89 -13.48
CA MET A 126 0.85 1.88 -12.83
C MET A 126 0.29 0.88 -13.83
N ARG A 127 -0.15 1.36 -15.01
CA ARG A 127 -0.61 0.51 -16.10
C ARG A 127 0.46 -0.51 -16.50
N ILE A 128 1.68 -0.04 -16.78
CA ILE A 128 2.81 -0.88 -17.23
C ILE A 128 3.15 -1.95 -16.19
N GLU A 129 3.19 -1.59 -14.90
CA GLU A 129 3.52 -2.58 -13.86
C GLU A 129 2.45 -3.65 -13.72
N ILE A 130 1.16 -3.27 -13.73
CA ILE A 130 0.07 -4.26 -13.62
C ILE A 130 0.04 -5.15 -14.88
N GLU A 131 0.22 -4.59 -16.07
CA GLU A 131 0.34 -5.35 -17.31
C GLU A 131 1.50 -6.35 -17.26
N TRP A 132 2.66 -5.92 -16.77
CA TRP A 132 3.84 -6.78 -16.63
C TRP A 132 3.60 -7.90 -15.60
N LEU A 133 3.10 -7.58 -14.40
CA LEU A 133 2.76 -8.57 -13.38
C LEU A 133 1.76 -9.61 -13.91
N ARG A 134 0.76 -9.16 -14.68
CA ARG A 134 -0.22 -10.03 -15.33
C ARG A 134 0.42 -10.92 -16.39
N ALA A 135 1.26 -10.35 -17.26
CA ALA A 135 1.95 -11.08 -18.32
C ALA A 135 2.92 -12.14 -17.78
N LYS A 136 3.49 -11.92 -16.59
CA LYS A 136 4.35 -12.90 -15.89
C LYS A 136 3.59 -13.91 -15.04
N GLY A 137 2.26 -13.84 -15.02
CA GLY A 137 1.40 -14.73 -14.24
C GLY A 137 1.48 -14.50 -12.72
N VAL A 138 2.09 -13.39 -12.28
CA VAL A 138 2.19 -12.99 -10.87
C VAL A 138 0.82 -12.56 -10.35
N ILE A 139 0.01 -11.91 -11.19
CA ILE A 139 -1.40 -11.62 -10.92
C ILE A 139 -2.28 -12.27 -11.98
N ARG A 140 -3.44 -12.78 -11.57
CA ARG A 140 -4.42 -13.45 -12.43
C ARG A 140 -5.82 -12.89 -12.17
N GLY A 141 -6.66 -12.92 -13.19
CA GLY A 141 -8.05 -12.44 -13.10
C GLY A 141 -8.23 -10.92 -13.24
N VAL A 142 -7.15 -10.15 -13.41
CA VAL A 142 -7.18 -8.72 -13.71
C VAL A 142 -7.50 -8.50 -15.20
N THR A 143 -8.60 -7.82 -15.50
CA THR A 143 -9.05 -7.54 -16.87
C THR A 143 -8.47 -6.25 -17.43
N ASP A 144 -8.66 -5.99 -18.73
CA ASP A 144 -8.24 -4.72 -19.33
C ASP A 144 -9.08 -3.54 -18.80
N GLU A 145 -10.35 -3.78 -18.47
CA GLU A 145 -11.21 -2.79 -17.81
C GLU A 145 -10.71 -2.44 -16.42
N ASP A 146 -10.19 -3.43 -15.66
CA ASP A 146 -9.55 -3.15 -14.37
C ASP A 146 -8.34 -2.25 -14.55
N ILE A 147 -7.44 -2.60 -15.47
CA ILE A 147 -6.22 -1.85 -15.73
C ILE A 147 -6.55 -0.41 -16.13
N LYS A 148 -7.53 -0.25 -17.03
CA LYS A 148 -8.04 1.07 -17.41
C LYS A 148 -8.57 1.84 -16.21
N GLY A 149 -9.52 1.26 -15.45
CA GLY A 149 -10.13 1.91 -14.30
C GLY A 149 -9.11 2.29 -13.22
N ILE A 150 -8.15 1.42 -12.94
CA ILE A 150 -7.04 1.71 -12.01
C ILE A 150 -6.23 2.89 -12.54
N SER A 151 -5.75 2.82 -13.78
CA SER A 151 -4.91 3.88 -14.37
C SER A 151 -5.61 5.25 -14.44
N GLU A 152 -6.93 5.27 -14.60
CA GLU A 152 -7.73 6.50 -14.57
C GLU A 152 -7.86 7.07 -13.15
N ALA A 153 -7.96 6.20 -12.14
CA ALA A 153 -8.16 6.56 -10.72
C ALA A 153 -6.86 6.94 -9.99
N VAL A 154 -5.69 6.38 -10.36
CA VAL A 154 -4.42 6.74 -9.71
C VAL A 154 -3.96 8.15 -10.06
N LYS A 155 -3.43 8.85 -9.05
CA LYS A 155 -2.72 10.13 -9.14
C LYS A 155 -1.63 10.17 -8.07
N ALA A 156 -0.67 11.07 -8.22
CA ALA A 156 0.31 11.35 -7.17
C ALA A 156 -0.40 11.68 -5.84
N GLY A 157 0.03 11.06 -4.75
CA GLY A 157 -0.60 11.23 -3.44
C GLY A 157 -1.71 10.21 -3.14
N ASN A 158 -2.18 9.44 -4.12
CA ASN A 158 -3.09 8.32 -3.86
C ASN A 158 -2.32 7.12 -3.32
N ALA A 159 -1.71 7.27 -2.15
CA ALA A 159 -0.96 6.22 -1.47
C ALA A 159 -1.25 6.22 0.03
N GLY A 160 -0.95 5.11 0.71
CA GLY A 160 -1.25 4.96 2.12
C GLY A 160 -2.70 4.57 2.40
N TRP A 161 -3.00 4.23 3.65
CA TRP A 161 -4.27 3.60 4.06
C TRP A 161 -5.52 4.41 3.72
N ASN A 162 -5.42 5.74 3.79
CA ASN A 162 -6.57 6.61 3.63
C ASN A 162 -6.76 7.12 2.19
N SER A 163 -5.81 6.86 1.27
CA SER A 163 -5.83 7.49 -0.07
C SER A 163 -5.51 6.56 -1.23
N ARG A 164 -5.02 5.35 -0.98
CA ARG A 164 -4.80 4.33 -2.03
C ARG A 164 -6.09 4.03 -2.81
N VAL A 165 -5.93 3.59 -4.06
CA VAL A 165 -7.03 3.17 -4.92
C VAL A 165 -7.47 1.74 -4.55
N VAL A 166 -8.78 1.50 -4.52
CA VAL A 166 -9.41 0.21 -4.24
C VAL A 166 -10.59 0.00 -5.17
N PHE A 167 -11.03 -1.25 -5.33
CA PHE A 167 -12.29 -1.60 -5.96
C PHE A 167 -13.41 -1.59 -4.93
N ASP A 168 -14.39 -0.73 -5.12
CA ASP A 168 -15.60 -0.64 -4.30
C ASP A 168 -16.76 -0.18 -5.18
N ASP A 169 -17.96 -0.68 -4.90
CA ASP A 169 -19.17 -0.35 -5.64
C ASP A 169 -19.04 -0.47 -7.18
N GLY A 170 -18.36 -1.52 -7.65
CA GLY A 170 -18.24 -1.81 -9.08
C GLY A 170 -17.20 -0.97 -9.83
N ARG A 171 -16.43 -0.11 -9.15
CA ARG A 171 -15.41 0.73 -9.79
C ARG A 171 -14.13 0.83 -8.98
N TRP A 172 -13.04 1.17 -9.67
CA TRP A 172 -11.76 1.53 -9.06
C TRP A 172 -11.78 3.01 -8.67
N GLN A 173 -11.53 3.31 -7.39
CA GLN A 173 -11.58 4.67 -6.86
C GLN A 173 -10.67 4.84 -5.64
N PRO A 174 -10.22 6.06 -5.31
CA PRO A 174 -9.52 6.32 -4.06
C PRO A 174 -10.35 5.89 -2.86
N TYR A 175 -9.72 5.31 -1.84
CA TYR A 175 -10.41 4.78 -0.67
C TYR A 175 -11.29 5.81 0.03
N TYR A 176 -10.86 7.07 0.12
CA TYR A 176 -11.66 8.15 0.72
C TYR A 176 -12.93 8.51 -0.07
N GLU A 177 -13.10 8.02 -1.30
CA GLU A 177 -14.29 8.21 -2.15
C GLU A 177 -15.26 7.01 -2.09
N THR A 178 -14.91 5.97 -1.32
CA THR A 178 -15.78 4.79 -1.11
C THR A 178 -17.03 5.13 -0.31
N LYS A 179 -18.00 4.22 -0.24
CA LYS A 179 -19.27 4.49 0.47
C LYS A 179 -19.09 4.78 1.96
N ASN A 180 -18.18 4.07 2.62
CA ASN A 180 -17.98 4.14 4.08
C ASN A 180 -16.49 4.10 4.43
N PRO A 181 -15.69 5.12 4.08
CA PRO A 181 -14.27 5.13 4.35
C PRO A 181 -14.04 5.29 5.86
N LEU A 182 -13.47 4.25 6.48
CA LEU A 182 -12.97 4.35 7.85
C LEU A 182 -11.62 5.06 7.83
N LEU A 183 -11.54 6.21 8.51
CA LEU A 183 -10.30 6.96 8.66
C LEU A 183 -9.36 6.20 9.60
N LEU A 184 -8.32 5.58 9.06
CA LEU A 184 -7.28 4.99 9.87
C LEU A 184 -6.49 6.11 10.54
N ARG A 185 -6.39 6.04 11.87
CA ARG A 185 -5.56 6.93 12.68
C ARG A 185 -4.43 6.13 13.32
N ALA A 186 -3.24 6.71 13.35
CA ALA A 186 -2.07 6.10 13.97
C ALA A 186 -1.41 7.06 14.97
N LYS A 187 -0.67 6.50 15.94
CA LYS A 187 0.23 7.28 16.80
C LYS A 187 1.64 7.23 16.20
N GLY A 188 2.26 8.38 15.94
CA GLY A 188 3.64 8.48 15.42
C GLY A 188 3.82 8.09 13.94
N ASP A 189 5.07 7.82 13.54
CA ASP A 189 5.52 7.56 12.15
C ASP A 189 5.10 6.19 11.56
N GLY A 190 4.20 5.47 12.23
CA GLY A 190 3.82 4.07 11.96
C GLY A 190 3.00 3.82 10.69
N CYS A 191 2.88 4.79 9.79
CA CYS A 191 2.10 4.69 8.56
C CYS A 191 2.85 4.08 7.37
N GLY A 192 4.08 3.60 7.63
CA GLY A 192 4.94 2.94 6.65
C GLY A 192 5.58 3.94 5.69
N GLY A 193 6.75 3.59 5.14
CA GLY A 193 7.48 4.41 4.17
C GLY A 193 8.51 3.55 3.45
N PHE A 194 9.01 4.05 2.32
CA PHE A 194 10.08 3.39 1.57
C PHE A 194 11.40 4.14 1.80
N ALA A 195 12.40 3.39 2.26
CA ALA A 195 13.75 3.87 2.48
C ALA A 195 14.57 3.62 1.21
N LEU A 196 15.31 4.62 0.73
CA LEU A 196 16.08 4.56 -0.53
C LEU A 196 17.07 3.40 -0.54
N GLU A 197 17.59 3.04 0.63
CA GLU A 197 18.55 1.96 0.86
C GLU A 197 18.00 0.57 0.49
N ARG A 198 16.67 0.46 0.29
CA ARG A 198 16.00 -0.77 -0.15
C ARG A 198 15.82 -0.84 -1.66
N MET A 199 16.30 0.13 -2.43
CA MET A 199 16.30 0.06 -3.89
C MET A 199 17.33 -0.96 -4.37
N PRO A 200 16.94 -1.97 -5.17
CA PRO A 200 17.90 -2.87 -5.81
C PRO A 200 18.80 -2.13 -6.80
N GLU A 201 19.97 -2.69 -7.12
CA GLU A 201 20.91 -2.07 -8.05
C GLU A 201 20.43 -2.11 -9.51
N GLY A 202 19.80 -3.22 -9.93
CA GLY A 202 19.38 -3.43 -11.32
C GLY A 202 17.87 -3.64 -11.52
N MET A 203 17.48 -3.86 -12.79
CA MET A 203 16.13 -4.26 -13.16
C MET A 203 15.84 -5.70 -12.72
N ILE A 204 14.60 -5.95 -12.30
CA ILE A 204 14.15 -7.29 -11.90
C ILE A 204 14.40 -8.31 -13.00
N ALA A 205 14.96 -9.46 -12.64
CA ALA A 205 15.17 -10.58 -13.55
C ALA A 205 14.59 -11.86 -12.95
N LEU A 206 13.43 -12.29 -13.49
CA LEU A 206 12.81 -13.56 -13.14
C LEU A 206 13.68 -14.73 -13.64
N ASN A 207 13.79 -15.80 -12.86
CA ASN A 207 14.43 -17.02 -13.37
C ASN A 207 13.50 -17.72 -14.35
N VAL A 208 14.05 -18.18 -15.47
CA VAL A 208 13.29 -18.87 -16.53
C VAL A 208 12.58 -20.12 -16.00
N SER A 209 13.14 -20.78 -14.98
CA SER A 209 12.55 -21.94 -14.30
C SER A 209 11.37 -21.63 -13.39
N ASP A 210 11.16 -20.36 -13.03
CA ASP A 210 10.06 -19.92 -12.14
C ASP A 210 8.77 -19.59 -12.91
N LEU A 211 8.82 -19.56 -14.24
CA LEU A 211 7.66 -19.32 -15.10
C LEU A 211 7.02 -20.66 -15.44
N SER A 212 6.00 -21.05 -14.66
CA SER A 212 5.17 -22.24 -14.95
C SER A 212 4.55 -22.13 -16.36
N PRO A 213 4.85 -23.06 -17.28
CA PRO A 213 4.13 -23.17 -18.53
C PRO A 213 2.80 -23.86 -18.25
N ARG A 214 1.69 -23.10 -18.37
CA ARG A 214 0.29 -23.55 -18.47
C ARG A 214 -0.15 -24.62 -17.45
N ASP A 215 -1.01 -24.24 -16.51
CA ASP A 215 -2.13 -25.11 -16.16
C ASP A 215 -3.35 -24.34 -15.63
N LYS A 216 -4.50 -24.82 -16.10
CA LYS A 216 -5.85 -24.44 -15.68
C LYS A 216 -6.05 -24.82 -14.22
N LEU A 217 -6.62 -23.91 -13.42
CA LEU A 217 -7.71 -24.13 -12.45
C LEU A 217 -7.82 -22.90 -11.54
N ALA A 218 -8.97 -22.22 -11.63
CA ALA A 218 -9.40 -21.30 -10.60
C ALA A 218 -9.72 -22.09 -9.33
N THR A 219 -9.24 -21.65 -8.16
CA THR A 219 -10.00 -21.69 -6.90
C THR A 219 -9.29 -20.91 -5.79
N THR A 220 -10.05 -19.98 -5.18
CA THR A 220 -10.03 -19.52 -3.78
C THR A 220 -8.73 -18.98 -3.18
N TRP A 221 -8.84 -17.76 -2.66
CA TRP A 221 -7.88 -17.08 -1.79
C TRP A 221 -7.18 -17.99 -0.76
N GLY A 222 -5.94 -18.33 -1.04
CA GLY A 222 -4.92 -18.68 -0.04
C GLY A 222 -4.01 -17.48 0.18
N ARG A 223 -3.46 -17.32 1.39
CA ARG A 223 -2.28 -16.47 1.61
C ARG A 223 -1.21 -16.82 0.55
N CYS A 224 -0.44 -15.87 0.00
CA CYS A 224 0.77 -16.24 -0.75
C CYS A 224 1.77 -16.84 0.24
N LYS A 225 1.62 -18.11 0.58
CA LYS A 225 2.59 -18.82 1.39
C LYS A 225 3.59 -19.51 0.50
N ASP A 226 4.85 -19.15 0.74
CA ASP A 226 6.04 -19.93 0.43
C ASP A 226 5.80 -21.41 0.72
N ARG A 227 5.94 -22.24 -0.32
CA ARG A 227 6.40 -23.62 -0.11
C ARG A 227 7.90 -23.56 0.16
N GLN A 228 8.28 -23.42 1.42
CA GLN A 228 9.51 -24.03 1.89
C GLN A 228 9.17 -25.13 2.90
N ARG A 229 9.88 -26.23 2.72
CA ARG A 229 9.78 -27.50 3.45
C ARG A 229 10.02 -27.30 4.94
#